data_AF-A0A3B9IC14-F1
#
_entry.id   AF-A0A3B9IC14-F1
#
_cell.length_a   1.000
_cell.length_b   1.000
_cell.length_c   1.000
_cell.angle_alpha   90.00
_cell.angle_beta   90.00
_cell.angle_gamma   90.00
#
_symmetry.space_group_name_H-M   'P 1'
#
loop_
_entity.id
_entity.type
_entity.pdbx_description
1 polymer ?
#
loop_
_entity_poly.entity_id
_entity_poly.type
_entity_poly.pdbx_seq_one_letter_code
_entity_poly.pdbx_strand_id
1 'polypeptide(L)'
;MNLPNKLTLFRVILIPFFVFFLLADIGIGKAGPIVALIIFIAASLTDMLDGKIARKYNLVTNFGKFMDPLADKLLVCSALICLTDLNIV
;
A
#
# COMPACT_ATOMS: atom_id res chain seq x y z
N MET A 1 6.42 -7.76 18.33
CA MET A 1 6.24 -7.64 16.86
C MET A 1 7.49 -7.00 16.28
N ASN A 2 8.13 -7.65 15.30
CA ASN A 2 9.34 -7.14 14.66
C ASN A 2 9.05 -5.88 13.83
N LEU A 3 10.06 -5.04 13.65
CA LEU A 3 9.97 -3.81 12.85
C LEU A 3 9.38 -4.06 11.44
N PRO A 4 9.76 -5.12 10.70
CA PRO A 4 9.17 -5.41 9.39
C PRO A 4 7.67 -5.66 9.44
N ASN A 5 7.16 -6.45 10.40
CA ASN A 5 5.71 -6.71 10.52
C ASN A 5 4.90 -5.44 10.81
N LYS A 6 5.49 -4.45 11.50
CA LYS A 6 4.83 -3.16 11.72
C LYS A 6 4.72 -2.37 10.41
N LEU A 7 5.74 -2.41 9.56
CA LEU A 7 5.71 -1.79 8.23
C LEU A 7 4.69 -2.49 7.32
N THR A 8 4.62 -3.82 7.33
CA THR A 8 3.60 -4.55 6.56
C THR A 8 2.19 -4.20 7.01
N LEU A 9 1.94 -4.16 8.32
CA LEU A 9 0.63 -3.79 8.88
C LEU A 9 0.26 -2.34 8.55
N PHE A 10 1.23 -1.43 8.63
CA PHE A 10 1.05 -0.03 8.24
C PHE A 10 0.64 0.09 6.76
N ARG A 11 1.24 -0.72 5.88
CA ARG A 11 0.86 -0.79 4.46
C ARG A 11 -0.57 -1.26 4.25
N VAL A 12 -0.99 -2.31 4.96
CA VAL A 12 -2.37 -2.80 4.90
C VAL A 12 -3.35 -1.71 5.34
N ILE A 13 -3.00 -0.92 6.35
CA ILE A 13 -3.80 0.21 6.80
C ILE A 13 -3.82 1.33 5.74
N LEU A 14 -2.73 1.57 5.01
CA LEU A 14 -2.66 2.60 3.95
C LEU A 14 -3.56 2.28 2.73
N ILE A 15 -3.85 1.01 2.44
CA ILE A 15 -4.67 0.61 1.28
C ILE A 15 -6.07 1.25 1.29
N PRO A 16 -6.88 1.16 2.37
CA PRO A 16 -8.18 1.83 2.42
C PRO A 16 -8.07 3.36 2.34
N PHE A 17 -6.99 3.98 2.87
CA PHE A 17 -6.76 5.41 2.68
C PHE A 17 -6.44 5.74 1.22
N PHE A 18 -5.62 4.93 0.55
CA PHE A 18 -5.34 5.08 -0.88
C PHE A 18 -6.63 5.03 -1.70
N VAL A 19 -7.47 4.01 -1.48
CA VAL A 19 -8.77 3.87 -2.15
C VAL A 19 -9.67 5.07 -1.85
N PHE A 20 -9.74 5.48 -0.58
CA PHE A 20 -10.53 6.64 -0.17
C PHE A 20 -10.07 7.91 -0.88
N PHE A 21 -8.77 8.24 -0.90
CA PHE A 21 -8.29 9.46 -1.56
C PHE A 21 -8.37 9.40 -3.09
N LEU A 22 -8.35 8.20 -3.67
CA LEU A 22 -8.46 8.02 -5.12
C LEU A 22 -9.91 8.14 -5.62
N LEU A 23 -10.87 7.59 -4.86
CA LEU A 23 -12.30 7.58 -5.24
C LEU A 23 -13.12 8.68 -4.59
N ALA A 24 -12.75 9.17 -3.40
CA ALA A 24 -13.46 10.26 -2.79
C ALA A 24 -13.24 11.51 -3.63
N ASP A 25 -14.30 11.93 -4.32
CA ASP A 25 -14.40 13.24 -4.90
C ASP A 25 -14.62 14.25 -3.76
N ILE A 26 -13.54 14.59 -3.03
CA ILE A 26 -13.59 15.45 -1.84
C ILE A 26 -13.88 16.93 -2.25
N GLY A 27 -14.30 17.21 -3.48
CA GLY A 27 -14.51 18.57 -3.98
C GLY A 27 -13.21 19.38 -4.14
N ILE A 28 -12.05 18.72 -4.05
CA ILE A 28 -10.70 19.32 -4.15
C ILE A 28 -10.16 19.24 -5.60
N GLY A 29 -11.00 18.87 -6.57
CA GLY A 29 -10.60 18.75 -7.98
C GLY A 29 -9.46 17.73 -8.18
N LYS A 30 -8.42 18.11 -8.94
CA LYS A 30 -7.28 17.21 -9.29
C LYS A 30 -6.35 16.84 -8.12
N ALA A 31 -6.58 17.35 -6.91
CA ALA A 31 -5.68 17.12 -5.77
C ALA A 31 -5.83 15.70 -5.15
N GLY A 32 -7.02 15.11 -5.17
CA GLY A 32 -7.27 13.76 -4.63
C GLY A 32 -6.38 12.67 -5.26
N PRO A 33 -6.36 12.55 -6.60
CA PRO A 33 -5.49 11.60 -7.30
C PRO A 33 -3.99 11.79 -7.02
N ILE A 34 -3.54 13.03 -6.81
CA ILE A 34 -2.13 13.32 -6.47
C ILE A 34 -1.80 12.80 -5.07
N VAL A 35 -2.69 12.98 -4.10
CA VAL A 35 -2.51 12.44 -2.75
C VAL A 35 -2.51 10.92 -2.78
N ALA A 36 -3.43 10.30 -3.54
CA ALA A 36 -3.44 8.86 -3.73
C ALA A 36 -2.13 8.34 -4.36
N LEU A 37 -1.57 9.04 -5.35
CA LEU A 37 -0.29 8.71 -5.95
C LEU A 37 0.86 8.77 -4.92
N ILE A 38 0.89 9.80 -4.07
CA ILE A 38 1.89 9.92 -3.00
C ILE A 38 1.76 8.75 -2.01
N ILE A 39 0.54 8.40 -1.61
CA ILE A 39 0.28 7.26 -0.71
C ILE A 39 0.75 5.96 -1.36
N PHE A 40 0.46 5.77 -2.65
CA PHE A 40 0.89 4.59 -3.40
C PHE A 40 2.42 4.46 -3.44
N ILE A 41 3.12 5.54 -3.79
CA ILE A 41 4.58 5.59 -3.80
C ILE A 41 5.15 5.29 -2.41
N ALA A 42 4.59 5.89 -1.36
CA ALA A 42 5.00 5.63 0.01
C ALA A 42 4.79 4.15 0.38
N ALA A 43 3.62 3.57 0.06
CA ALA A 43 3.31 2.18 0.33
C ALA A 43 4.30 1.22 -0.36
N SER A 44 4.63 1.45 -1.64
CA SER A 44 5.61 0.66 -2.40
C SER A 44 7.03 0.79 -1.86
N LEU A 45 7.46 2.00 -1.45
CA LEU A 45 8.78 2.19 -0.83
C LEU A 45 8.88 1.47 0.52
N THR A 46 7.79 1.44 1.28
CA THR A 46 7.73 0.79 2.59
C THR A 46 7.92 -0.73 2.47
N ASP A 47 7.41 -1.37 1.40
CA ASP A 47 7.65 -2.79 1.06
C ASP A 47 9.10 -3.11 0.71
N MET A 48 9.75 -2.23 -0.06
CA MET A 48 11.15 -2.45 -0.36
C MET A 48 12.00 -2.34 0.92
N LEU A 49 11.63 -1.44 1.84
CA LEU A 49 12.36 -1.21 3.09
C LEU A 49 12.16 -2.34 4.09
N ASP A 50 10.93 -2.81 4.33
CA ASP A 50 10.69 -3.90 5.28
C ASP A 50 11.30 -5.22 4.81
N GLY A 51 11.25 -5.54 3.51
CA GLY A 51 11.92 -6.70 2.93
C GLY A 51 13.44 -6.62 2.97
N LYS A 52 14.04 -5.42 2.87
CA LYS A 52 15.49 -5.22 3.04
C LYS A 52 15.90 -5.36 4.51
N ILE A 53 15.14 -4.77 5.43
CA ILE A 53 15.41 -4.85 6.88
C ILE A 53 15.22 -6.30 7.37
N ALA A 54 14.15 -6.99 6.98
CA ALA A 54 13.91 -8.37 7.37
C ALA A 54 15.05 -9.30 6.94
N ARG A 55 15.56 -9.13 5.70
CA ARG A 55 16.71 -9.89 5.18
C ARG A 55 18.02 -9.52 5.87
N LYS A 56 18.28 -8.24 6.09
CA LYS A 56 19.53 -7.75 6.70
C LYS A 56 19.69 -8.20 8.15
N TYR A 57 18.59 -8.26 8.91
CA TYR A 57 18.61 -8.61 10.33
C TYR A 57 18.18 -10.07 10.61
N ASN A 58 17.98 -10.91 9.57
CA ASN A 58 17.41 -12.26 9.71
C ASN A 58 16.09 -12.30 10.50
N LEU A 59 15.33 -11.20 10.49
CA LEU A 59 14.06 -11.05 11.22
C LEU A 59 12.86 -11.54 10.38
N VAL A 60 13.09 -12.56 9.56
CA VAL A 60 12.07 -13.11 8.66
C VAL A 60 11.09 -13.93 9.49
N THR A 61 9.82 -13.50 9.51
CA THR A 61 8.76 -14.21 10.23
C THR A 61 7.81 -14.89 9.24
N ASN A 62 7.18 -15.99 9.66
CA ASN A 62 6.15 -16.67 8.85
C ASN A 62 4.95 -15.74 8.59
N PHE A 63 4.64 -14.86 9.54
CA PHE A 63 3.59 -13.85 9.37
C PHE A 63 3.95 -12.83 8.29
N GLY A 64 5.15 -12.26 8.31
CA GLY A 64 5.61 -11.31 7.26
C GLY A 64 5.60 -11.95 5.87
N LYS A 65 6.15 -13.17 5.75
CA LYS A 65 6.12 -13.93 4.49
C LYS A 65 4.72 -14.16 3.92
N PHE A 66 3.71 -14.27 4.78
CA PHE A 66 2.32 -14.43 4.36
C PHE A 66 1.66 -13.09 4.05
N MET A 67 1.89 -12.08 4.89
CA MET A 67 1.27 -10.76 4.79
C MET A 67 1.82 -9.92 3.64
N ASP A 68 3.11 -10.04 3.32
CA ASP A 68 3.74 -9.27 2.23
C ASP A 68 3.03 -9.51 0.88
N PRO A 69 2.91 -10.76 0.36
CA PRO A 69 2.19 -11.02 -0.89
C PRO A 69 0.68 -10.80 -0.80
N LEU A 70 0.08 -10.87 0.39
CA LEU A 70 -1.34 -10.53 0.60
C LEU A 70 -1.56 -9.02 0.43
N ALA A 71 -0.74 -8.21 1.10
CA ALA A 71 -0.80 -6.75 1.04
C ALA A 71 -0.52 -6.24 -0.37
N ASP A 72 0.44 -6.85 -1.08
CA ASP A 72 0.77 -6.51 -2.46
C ASP A 72 -0.42 -6.76 -3.41
N LYS A 73 -1.02 -7.95 -3.35
CA LYS A 73 -2.22 -8.27 -4.14
C LYS A 73 -3.40 -7.34 -3.82
N LEU A 74 -3.61 -7.02 -2.54
CA LEU A 74 -4.67 -6.10 -2.14
C LEU A 74 -4.43 -4.70 -2.74
N LEU A 75 -3.21 -4.17 -2.65
CA LEU A 75 -2.87 -2.86 -3.20
C LEU A 75 -3.08 -2.81 -4.72
N VAL A 76 -2.58 -3.81 -5.46
CA VAL A 76 -2.70 -3.87 -6.92
C VAL A 76 -4.17 -4.04 -7.35
N CYS A 77 -4.92 -4.96 -6.72
CA CYS A 77 -6.35 -5.13 -7.02
C CYS A 77 -7.15 -3.87 -6.71
N SER A 78 -6.92 -3.24 -5.56
CA SER A 78 -7.58 -1.99 -5.20
C SER A 78 -7.28 -0.86 -6.19
N ALA A 79 -6.02 -0.73 -6.63
CA ALA A 79 -5.64 0.27 -7.64
C ALA A 79 -6.34 0.02 -8.98
N LEU A 80 -6.36 -1.23 -9.46
CA LEU A 80 -7.05 -1.59 -10.71
C LEU A 80 -8.55 -1.31 -10.63
N ILE A 81 -9.23 -1.71 -9.55
CA ILE A 81 -10.66 -1.46 -9.35
C ILE A 81 -10.95 0.04 -9.41
N CYS A 82 -10.15 0.86 -8.72
CA CYS A 82 -10.34 2.31 -8.72
C CYS A 82 -10.08 2.93 -10.11
N LEU A 83 -9.06 2.47 -10.82
CA LEU A 83 -8.74 2.97 -12.17
C LEU A 83 -9.85 2.64 -13.18
N THR A 84 -10.45 1.45 -13.08
CA THR A 84 -11.60 1.06 -13.90
C THR A 84 -12.85 1.88 -13.57
N ASP A 85 -13.13 2.13 -12.29
CA ASP A 85 -14.24 3.00 -11.87
C ASP A 85 -14.06 4.44 -12.39
N LEU A 86 -12.83 4.94 -12.40
CA LEU A 86 -12.45 6.23 -12.99
C LEU A 86 -12.42 6.23 -14.53
N ASN A 87 -12.75 5.11 -15.19
CA ASN A 87 -12.69 4.93 -16.66
C ASN A 87 -11.33 5.29 -17.28
N ILE A 88 -10.23 5.06 -16.54
CA ILE A 88 -8.87 5.29 -17.02
C ILE A 88 -8.30 4.05 -17.73
N VAL A 89 -8.76 2.85 -17.33
CA VAL A 89 -8.38 1.53 -17.86
C VAL A 89 -9.65 0.74 -18.14
#